data_AF-A0AAV5MET7-F1
#
_entry.id   AF-A0AAV5MET7-F1
#
_cell.length_a   1.000
_cell.length_b   1.000
_cell.length_c   1.000
_cell.angle_alpha   90.00
_cell.angle_beta   90.00
_cell.angle_gamma   90.00
#
_symmetry.space_group_name_H-M   'P 1'
#
loop_
_entity.id
_entity.type
_entity.pdbx_description
1 polymer ?
#
loop_
_entity_poly.entity_id
_entity_poly.type
_entity_poly.pdbx_seq_one_letter_code
_entity_poly.pdbx_strand_id
1 'polypeptide(L)'
;MENLNGRKLVEAGDLCERRNGRGVDLNRNWGVDWGKKEKDYDPYEENPGTAPFSEPETQIMRKLAISLDPHIWVNVHSGMEALFMPYDHKNVTPEGLSAYRMKLLLEELNKIHCHKRCMIGSGGGSVGFVFLY
;
A
#
# COMPACT_ATOMS: atom_id res chain seq x y z
N MET A 1 -6.15 13.06 -0.90
CA MET A 1 -5.72 12.32 -2.11
C MET A 1 -4.21 12.39 -2.17
N GLU A 2 -3.51 11.25 -2.14
CA GLU A 2 -2.04 11.19 -2.09
C GLU A 2 -1.40 11.55 -3.44
N ASN A 3 -1.90 10.95 -4.53
CA ASN A 3 -1.35 11.13 -5.89
C ASN A 3 -2.17 12.15 -6.72
N LEU A 4 -2.08 13.44 -6.40
CA LEU A 4 -2.85 14.47 -7.12
C LEU A 4 -2.41 14.61 -8.59
N ASN A 5 -1.10 14.53 -8.87
CA ASN A 5 -0.60 14.74 -10.23
C ASN A 5 -0.82 13.54 -11.15
N GLY A 6 -0.69 12.31 -10.64
CA GLY A 6 -1.09 11.12 -11.40
C GLY A 6 -2.59 11.12 -11.69
N ARG A 7 -3.41 11.56 -10.73
CA ARG A 7 -4.86 11.71 -10.95
C ARG A 7 -5.20 12.63 -12.12
N LYS A 8 -4.46 13.74 -12.29
CA LYS A 8 -4.66 14.64 -13.44
C LYS A 8 -4.36 13.96 -14.79
N LEU A 9 -3.38 13.05 -14.84
CA LEU A 9 -3.08 12.28 -16.06
C LEU A 9 -4.22 11.33 -16.41
N VAL A 10 -4.76 10.63 -15.39
CA VAL A 10 -5.96 9.79 -15.54
C VAL A 10 -7.14 10.60 -16.06
N GLU A 11 -7.40 11.76 -15.46
CA GLU A 11 -8.49 12.65 -15.88
C GLU A 11 -8.27 13.28 -17.27
N ALA A 12 -7.03 13.31 -17.75
CA ALA A 12 -6.67 13.75 -19.10
C ALA A 12 -6.74 12.63 -20.15
N GLY A 13 -7.07 11.39 -19.76
CA GLY A 13 -7.30 10.27 -20.67
C GLY A 13 -6.31 9.10 -20.53
N ASP A 14 -5.27 9.22 -19.69
CA ASP A 14 -4.37 8.11 -19.39
C ASP A 14 -4.97 7.21 -18.30
N LEU A 15 -6.04 6.48 -18.66
CA LEU A 15 -6.91 5.77 -17.72
C LEU A 15 -6.21 4.67 -16.90
N CYS A 16 -5.04 4.19 -17.37
CA CYS A 16 -4.27 3.15 -16.71
C CYS A 16 -3.11 3.70 -15.86
N GLU A 17 -2.89 5.02 -15.81
CA GLU A 17 -1.80 5.59 -15.03
C GLU A 17 -2.02 5.37 -13.52
N ARG A 18 -0.99 4.82 -12.88
CA ARG A 18 -0.96 4.51 -11.45
C ARG A 18 0.08 5.34 -10.69
N ARG A 19 1.13 5.76 -11.38
CA ARG A 19 2.29 6.48 -10.85
C ARG A 19 1.96 7.94 -10.67
N ASN A 20 2.84 8.66 -9.98
CA ASN A 20 2.71 10.10 -9.86
C ASN A 20 3.07 10.83 -11.16
N GLY A 21 2.96 12.16 -11.15
CA GLY A 21 3.28 13.00 -12.31
C GLY A 21 4.75 12.97 -12.77
N ARG A 22 5.63 12.22 -12.09
CA ARG A 22 7.03 11.97 -12.47
C ARG A 22 7.28 10.50 -12.84
N GLY A 23 6.23 9.68 -12.96
CA GLY A 23 6.37 8.26 -13.29
C GLY A 23 6.94 7.40 -12.17
N VAL A 24 6.79 7.83 -10.90
CA VAL A 24 7.19 7.05 -9.72
C VAL A 24 5.96 6.42 -9.07
N ASP A 25 6.03 5.13 -8.76
CA ASP A 25 5.04 4.46 -7.94
C ASP A 25 5.23 4.85 -6.47
N LEU A 26 4.29 5.63 -5.95
CA LEU A 26 4.31 6.08 -4.56
C LEU A 26 4.25 4.91 -3.57
N ASN A 27 3.65 3.77 -3.94
CA ASN A 27 3.60 2.59 -3.08
C ASN A 27 4.93 1.80 -3.04
N ARG A 28 5.90 2.15 -3.89
CA ARG A 28 7.27 1.59 -3.90
C ARG A 28 8.33 2.60 -3.43
N ASN A 29 7.93 3.85 -3.18
CA ASN A 29 8.84 4.95 -2.84
C ASN A 29 9.09 5.11 -1.32
N TRP A 30 8.84 4.09 -0.52
CA TRP A 30 9.01 4.13 0.93
C TRP A 30 10.31 3.45 1.37
N GLY A 31 10.75 3.72 2.60
CA GLY A 31 12.06 3.27 3.10
C GLY A 31 12.20 1.78 3.44
N VAL A 32 11.11 1.03 3.48
CA VAL A 32 11.13 -0.40 3.83
C VAL A 32 11.42 -1.22 2.58
N ASP A 33 12.49 -2.01 2.60
CA ASP A 33 12.94 -2.86 1.48
C ASP A 33 12.98 -2.13 0.12
N TRP A 34 13.31 -0.84 0.14
CA TRP A 34 13.32 0.02 -1.05
C TRP A 34 14.24 -0.54 -2.14
N GLY A 35 13.76 -0.54 -3.38
CA GLY A 35 14.53 -0.98 -4.54
C GLY A 35 14.65 -2.51 -4.67
N LYS A 36 14.04 -3.29 -3.77
CA LYS A 36 13.89 -4.73 -3.94
C LYS A 36 12.95 -4.99 -5.11
N LYS A 37 13.40 -5.83 -6.05
CA LYS A 37 12.64 -6.22 -7.24
C LYS A 37 12.21 -7.66 -7.10
N GLU A 38 10.92 -7.91 -7.20
CA GLU A 38 10.38 -9.26 -7.25
C GLU A 38 10.55 -9.87 -8.65
N LYS A 39 10.25 -11.17 -8.80
CA LYS A 39 10.49 -11.90 -10.06
C LYS A 39 9.67 -11.36 -11.24
N ASP A 40 8.53 -10.78 -10.95
CA ASP A 40 7.54 -10.20 -11.86
C ASP A 40 7.61 -8.67 -11.94
N TYR A 41 8.71 -8.08 -11.44
CA TYR A 41 8.92 -6.62 -11.45
C TYR A 41 8.79 -6.01 -12.84
N ASP A 42 7.89 -5.03 -12.98
CA ASP A 42 7.76 -4.19 -14.16
C ASP A 42 8.33 -2.79 -13.87
N PRO A 43 9.45 -2.36 -14.50
CA PRO A 43 10.01 -1.03 -14.30
C PRO A 43 9.07 0.10 -14.73
N TYR A 44 8.15 -0.17 -15.65
CA TYR A 44 7.15 0.81 -16.03
C TYR A 44 6.16 1.02 -14.88
N GLU A 45 5.62 -0.04 -14.28
CA GLU A 45 4.56 0.08 -13.26
C GLU A 45 5.07 0.26 -11.83
N GLU A 46 6.27 -0.23 -11.52
CA GLU A 46 6.80 -0.38 -10.16
C GLU A 46 8.03 0.49 -9.89
N ASN A 47 8.27 1.52 -10.71
CA ASN A 47 9.40 2.43 -10.53
C ASN A 47 9.44 3.01 -9.09
N PRO A 48 10.44 2.67 -8.25
CA PRO A 48 10.48 3.09 -6.86
C PRO A 48 11.05 4.50 -6.65
N GLY A 49 11.43 5.20 -7.72
CA GLY A 49 12.10 6.49 -7.67
C GLY A 49 13.62 6.38 -7.57
N THR A 50 14.30 7.48 -7.26
CA THR A 50 15.78 7.54 -7.22
C THR A 50 16.38 7.20 -5.85
N ALA A 51 15.57 7.31 -4.80
CA ALA A 51 15.90 7.00 -3.40
C ALA A 51 14.59 6.77 -2.62
N PRO A 52 14.64 6.11 -1.44
CA PRO A 52 13.48 6.08 -0.56
C PRO A 52 13.05 7.50 -0.19
N PHE A 53 11.74 7.76 -0.24
CA PHE A 53 11.16 9.08 -0.03
C PHE A 53 11.72 10.15 -0.98
N SER A 54 12.03 9.80 -2.24
CA SER A 54 12.44 10.78 -3.26
C SER A 54 11.29 11.69 -3.69
N GLU A 55 10.04 11.26 -3.55
CA GLU A 55 8.87 12.03 -3.97
C GLU A 55 8.33 12.91 -2.81
N PRO A 56 7.96 14.19 -3.06
CA PRO A 56 7.36 15.06 -2.05
C PRO A 56 6.06 14.48 -1.49
N GLU A 57 5.28 13.72 -2.28
CA GLU A 57 4.07 13.04 -1.82
C GLU A 57 4.37 12.10 -0.63
N THR A 58 5.34 11.19 -0.77
CA THR A 58 5.72 10.25 0.31
C THR A 58 6.44 10.96 1.46
N GLN A 59 7.22 12.02 1.19
CA GLN A 59 7.83 12.83 2.24
C GLN A 59 6.79 13.53 3.12
N ILE A 60 5.71 14.06 2.53
CA ILE A 60 4.61 14.68 3.27
C ILE A 60 3.88 13.64 4.12
N MET A 61 3.53 12.48 3.54
CA MET A 61 2.87 11.40 4.28
C MET A 61 3.71 10.91 5.46
N ARG A 62 5.03 10.76 5.28
CA ARG A 62 5.96 10.43 6.37
C ARG A 62 5.98 11.47 7.48
N LYS A 63 6.06 12.76 7.12
CA LYS A 63 6.03 13.86 8.10
C LYS A 63 4.72 13.86 8.89
N LEU A 64 3.59 13.68 8.20
CA LEU A 64 2.27 13.59 8.84
C LEU A 64 2.18 12.40 9.79
N ALA A 65 2.59 11.20 9.35
CA ALA A 65 2.58 9.99 10.17
C ALA A 65 3.37 10.18 11.47
N ILE A 66 4.58 10.74 11.38
CA ILE A 66 5.43 11.00 12.56
C ILE A 66 4.82 12.10 13.44
N SER A 67 4.25 13.16 12.85
CA SER A 67 3.71 14.29 13.62
C SER A 67 2.38 13.99 14.33
N LEU A 68 1.54 13.16 13.71
CA LEU A 68 0.21 12.81 14.23
C LEU A 68 0.26 11.59 15.16
N ASP A 69 1.29 10.75 15.02
CA ASP A 69 1.46 9.49 15.74
C ASP A 69 0.15 8.68 15.85
N PRO A 70 -0.46 8.31 14.71
CA PRO A 70 -1.77 7.72 14.72
C PRO A 70 -1.74 6.28 15.25
N HIS A 71 -2.75 5.92 16.03
CA HIS A 71 -2.95 4.53 16.49
C HIS A 71 -3.28 3.56 15.34
N ILE A 72 -3.88 4.07 14.26
CA ILE A 72 -4.31 3.29 13.09
C ILE A 72 -3.94 4.06 11.84
N TRP A 73 -3.30 3.36 10.91
CA TRP A 73 -3.11 3.81 9.55
C TRP A 73 -3.96 2.96 8.61
N VAL A 74 -4.63 3.60 7.65
CA VAL A 74 -5.42 2.90 6.62
C VAL A 74 -5.04 3.51 5.29
N ASN A 75 -4.61 2.68 4.36
CA ASN A 75 -4.49 3.04 2.96
C ASN A 75 -5.56 2.27 2.15
N VAL A 76 -6.07 2.84 1.07
CA VAL A 76 -7.21 2.30 0.33
C VAL A 76 -6.83 2.17 -1.13
N HIS A 77 -6.89 0.93 -1.64
CA HIS A 77 -6.68 0.59 -3.04
C HIS A 77 -7.92 -0.10 -3.61
N SER A 78 -7.96 -0.25 -4.94
CA SER A 78 -9.04 -0.93 -5.67
C SER A 78 -8.46 -1.89 -6.70
N GLY A 79 -9.28 -2.84 -7.17
CA GLY A 79 -8.90 -3.86 -8.16
C GLY A 79 -9.02 -5.28 -7.63
N MET A 80 -9.00 -5.44 -6.31
CA MET A 80 -9.19 -6.72 -5.61
C MET A 80 -10.03 -6.53 -4.35
N GLU A 81 -10.87 -7.51 -4.03
CA GLU A 81 -11.62 -7.55 -2.77
C GLU A 81 -10.80 -8.22 -1.67
N ALA A 82 -10.02 -7.40 -0.94
CA ALA A 82 -9.13 -7.88 0.12
C ALA A 82 -8.94 -6.84 1.24
N LEU A 83 -8.61 -7.35 2.42
CA LEU A 83 -8.27 -6.59 3.62
C LEU A 83 -6.89 -7.05 4.10
N PHE A 84 -5.87 -6.27 3.77
CA PHE A 84 -4.50 -6.61 4.16
C PHE A 84 -4.13 -6.04 5.51
N MET A 85 -3.22 -6.75 6.16
CA MET A 85 -2.44 -6.26 7.28
C MET A 85 -0.95 -6.43 6.96
N PRO A 86 -0.05 -5.76 7.68
CA PRO A 86 1.37 -6.04 7.56
C PRO A 86 1.70 -7.52 7.78
N TYR A 87 2.85 -8.01 7.34
CA TYR A 87 3.75 -7.31 6.42
C TYR A 87 3.30 -7.56 4.99
N ASP A 88 3.42 -6.56 4.13
CA ASP A 88 3.27 -6.81 2.70
C ASP A 88 4.59 -7.29 2.06
N HIS A 89 5.75 -6.84 2.56
CA HIS A 89 7.05 -7.24 2.00
C HIS A 89 7.49 -8.68 2.36
N LYS A 90 6.76 -9.34 3.24
CA LYS A 90 7.09 -10.67 3.79
C LYS A 90 5.84 -11.54 3.76
N ASN A 91 6.03 -12.81 3.42
CA ASN A 91 5.01 -13.84 3.56
C ASN A 91 4.89 -14.31 5.03
N VAL A 92 4.78 -13.37 5.96
CA VAL A 92 4.64 -13.63 7.40
C VAL A 92 3.73 -12.56 7.99
N THR A 93 2.70 -12.99 8.73
CA THR A 93 1.90 -12.09 9.55
C THR A 93 2.66 -11.75 10.84
N PRO A 94 2.78 -10.47 11.23
CA PRO A 94 3.44 -10.08 12.46
C PRO A 94 2.74 -10.70 13.67
N GLU A 95 3.53 -10.99 14.69
CA GLU A 95 3.03 -11.54 15.95
C GLU A 95 2.79 -10.42 16.98
N GLY A 96 2.11 -10.78 18.07
CA GLY A 96 1.85 -9.87 19.19
C GLY A 96 0.44 -9.31 19.25
N LEU A 97 0.16 -8.58 20.33
CA LEU A 97 -1.18 -8.13 20.68
C LEU A 97 -1.79 -7.18 19.64
N SER A 98 -0.97 -6.28 19.06
CA SER A 98 -1.43 -5.33 18.04
C SER A 98 -1.84 -6.04 16.76
N ALA A 99 -1.05 -7.00 16.29
CA ALA A 99 -1.37 -7.78 15.10
C ALA A 99 -2.62 -8.64 15.32
N TYR A 100 -2.75 -9.26 16.49
CA TYR A 100 -3.96 -10.01 16.86
C TYR A 100 -5.22 -9.14 16.84
N ARG A 101 -5.17 -7.94 17.45
CA ARG A 101 -6.29 -6.98 17.44
C ARG A 101 -6.64 -6.50 16.05
N MET A 102 -5.65 -6.24 15.21
CA MET A 102 -5.85 -5.85 13.82
C MET A 102 -6.55 -6.98 13.05
N LYS A 103 -6.09 -8.23 13.20
CA LYS A 103 -6.71 -9.38 12.56
C LYS A 103 -8.19 -9.53 12.96
N LEU A 104 -8.53 -9.42 14.24
CA LEU A 104 -9.92 -9.47 14.71
C LEU A 104 -10.77 -8.35 14.09
N LEU A 105 -10.23 -7.14 13.99
CA LEU A 105 -10.93 -6.03 13.33
C LEU A 105 -11.20 -6.33 11.86
N LEU A 106 -10.20 -6.85 11.12
CA LEU A 106 -10.36 -7.21 9.70
C LEU A 106 -11.37 -8.36 9.51
N GLU A 107 -11.39 -9.35 10.41
CA GLU A 107 -12.35 -10.45 10.39
C GLU A 107 -13.79 -9.96 10.58
N GLU A 108 -14.01 -9.03 11.51
CA GLU A 108 -15.33 -8.44 11.74
C GLU A 108 -15.77 -7.57 10.55
N LEU A 109 -14.86 -6.76 9.99
CA LEU A 109 -15.13 -5.98 8.78
C LEU A 109 -15.47 -6.88 7.58
N ASN A 110 -14.74 -7.97 7.38
CA ASN A 110 -15.01 -8.93 6.31
C ASN A 110 -16.39 -9.56 6.45
N LYS A 111 -16.80 -9.88 7.68
CA LYS A 111 -18.11 -10.43 7.98
C LYS A 111 -19.24 -9.44 7.69
N ILE A 112 -19.08 -8.18 8.12
CA ILE A 112 -20.13 -7.15 8.01
C ILE A 112 -20.22 -6.59 6.58
N HIS A 113 -19.08 -6.31 5.94
CA HIS A 113 -19.04 -5.52 4.71
C HIS A 113 -18.68 -6.32 3.46
N CYS A 114 -17.90 -7.40 3.58
CA CYS A 114 -17.53 -8.23 2.43
C CYS A 114 -18.29 -9.56 2.35
N HIS A 115 -19.17 -9.86 3.32
CA HIS A 115 -19.86 -11.15 3.42
C HIS A 115 -18.91 -12.36 3.41
N LYS A 116 -17.76 -12.25 4.10
CA LYS A 116 -16.68 -13.26 4.15
C LYS A 116 -16.00 -13.53 2.80
N ARG A 117 -16.11 -12.62 1.82
CA ARG A 117 -15.46 -12.75 0.51
C ARG A 117 -14.09 -12.08 0.45
N CYS A 118 -13.81 -11.11 1.34
CA CYS A 118 -12.50 -10.48 1.37
C CYS A 118 -11.44 -11.47 1.85
N MET A 119 -10.32 -11.54 1.12
CA MET A 119 -9.11 -12.21 1.62
C MET A 119 -8.52 -11.39 2.76
N ILE A 120 -8.08 -12.06 3.84
CA ILE A 120 -7.44 -11.42 5.00
C ILE A 120 -6.05 -12.04 5.20
N GLY A 121 -5.04 -11.20 5.43
CA GLY A 121 -3.72 -11.64 5.88
C GLY A 121 -2.60 -10.68 5.49
N SER A 122 -1.36 -11.14 5.61
CA SER A 122 -0.17 -10.43 5.12
C SER A 122 -0.27 -10.27 3.61
N GLY A 123 -0.18 -9.06 3.08
CA GLY A 123 -0.31 -8.85 1.63
C GLY A 123 0.71 -9.65 0.79
N GLY A 124 1.94 -9.81 1.29
CA GLY A 124 2.98 -10.65 0.68
C GLY A 124 2.72 -12.16 0.74
N GLY A 125 1.75 -12.59 1.55
CA GLY A 125 1.38 -13.99 1.72
C GLY A 125 0.00 -14.37 1.19
N SER A 126 -0.93 -13.42 1.14
CA SER A 126 -2.31 -13.68 0.75
C SER A 126 -2.57 -13.55 -0.75
N VAL A 127 -1.82 -12.69 -1.46
CA VAL A 127 -2.16 -12.32 -2.85
C VAL A 127 -0.98 -12.18 -3.80
N GLY A 128 0.25 -12.20 -3.30
CA GLY A 128 1.37 -11.60 -4.02
C GLY A 128 1.30 -10.07 -3.83
N PHE A 129 2.25 -9.58 -3.05
CA PHE A 129 2.60 -8.17 -2.75
C PHE A 129 1.62 -7.09 -3.24
N VAL A 130 0.81 -6.57 -2.31
CA VAL A 130 0.01 -5.34 -2.47
C VAL A 130 0.12 -4.51 -1.17
N PHE A 131 1.01 -3.50 -1.15
CA PHE A 131 1.31 -2.75 0.07
C PHE A 131 0.14 -1.91 0.55
N LEU A 132 -0.31 -2.19 1.78
CA LEU A 132 -1.08 -1.32 2.67
C LEU A 132 -0.35 -1.32 4.03
N TYR A 133 -0.01 -0.12 4.53
CA TYR A 133 0.63 0.12 5.84
C TYR A 133 -0.24 -0.31 7.02
#